data_AF-A0A7H5EXC7-F1
#
_entry.id   AF-A0A7H5EXC7-F1
#
_cell.length_a   1.000
_cell.length_b   1.000
_cell.length_c   1.000
_cell.angle_alpha   90.00
_cell.angle_beta   90.00
_cell.angle_gamma   90.00
#
_symmetry.space_group_name_H-M   'P 1'
#
loop_
_entity.id
_entity.type
_entity.pdbx_description
1 polymer ?
#
loop_
_entity_poly.entity_id
_entity_poly.type
_entity_poly.pdbx_seq_one_letter_code
_entity_poly.pdbx_strand_id
1 'polypeptide(L)'
;MKGNNTLDSDLIEIEKQSLSFFVLIISLVGIGAFIGATTNLINGIVSEEYFRQIMGWDFDGVWKAAILQGIFEGLIYGFIFGGIFSIGFARITRMNVSWSFAKEQLQKITLFIYACWAIGGGLSILLSIIMSGEYDKIVYGAPSAIIPRISYAWVAGSIWGGTIGGLISIVFGLVRTNRSWKDNLAMRNDGVKQRSS
;
A
#
# COMPACT_ATOMS: atom_id res chain seq x y z
N MET A 1 -28.31 -38.15 -37.36
CA MET A 1 -26.90 -37.79 -37.21
C MET A 1 -26.74 -36.94 -35.96
N LYS A 2 -26.24 -37.53 -34.87
CA LYS A 2 -25.87 -36.81 -33.64
C LYS A 2 -24.48 -36.21 -33.87
N GLY A 3 -24.42 -34.90 -34.06
CA GLY A 3 -23.17 -34.16 -34.15
C GLY A 3 -22.60 -33.97 -32.75
N ASN A 4 -21.44 -34.56 -32.51
CA ASN A 4 -20.55 -34.25 -31.39
C ASN A 4 -20.26 -32.74 -31.35
N ASN A 5 -20.39 -32.12 -30.19
CA ASN A 5 -19.65 -30.91 -29.79
C ASN A 5 -19.57 -30.81 -28.26
N THR A 6 -19.43 -31.96 -27.59
CA THR A 6 -19.14 -32.11 -26.16
C THR A 6 -17.66 -31.88 -25.83
N LEU A 7 -16.84 -31.44 -26.78
CA LEU A 7 -15.39 -31.22 -26.59
C LEU A 7 -15.01 -29.77 -26.29
N ASP A 8 -15.93 -28.81 -26.44
CA ASP A 8 -15.65 -27.38 -26.17
C ASP A 8 -15.92 -26.96 -24.72
N SER A 9 -16.71 -27.72 -23.96
CA SER A 9 -16.95 -27.42 -22.53
C SER A 9 -15.73 -27.72 -21.65
N ASP A 10 -14.92 -28.70 -22.06
CA ASP A 10 -13.82 -29.22 -21.24
C ASP A 10 -12.50 -28.47 -21.51
N LEU A 11 -12.41 -27.72 -22.62
CA LEU A 11 -11.27 -26.84 -22.92
C LEU A 11 -11.41 -25.44 -22.29
N ILE A 12 -12.55 -25.13 -21.67
CA ILE A 12 -12.81 -23.88 -20.93
C ILE A 12 -12.88 -24.15 -19.42
N GLU A 13 -12.42 -25.30 -18.94
CA GLU A 13 -11.75 -25.31 -17.64
C GLU A 13 -10.34 -24.77 -17.85
N ILE A 14 -10.24 -23.45 -18.05
CA ILE A 14 -8.98 -22.74 -17.79
C ILE A 14 -8.69 -23.03 -16.32
N GLU A 15 -7.86 -24.04 -16.11
CA GLU A 15 -7.32 -24.45 -14.83
C GLU A 15 -6.85 -23.15 -14.17
N LYS A 16 -7.65 -22.65 -13.23
CA LYS A 16 -7.49 -21.32 -12.67
C LYS A 16 -6.22 -21.39 -11.84
N GLN A 17 -5.07 -21.08 -12.46
CA GLN A 17 -3.77 -21.25 -11.82
C GLN A 17 -3.81 -20.55 -10.46
N SER A 18 -3.62 -21.37 -9.42
CA SER A 18 -3.59 -20.91 -8.05
C SER A 18 -2.43 -19.93 -7.91
N LEU A 19 -2.67 -18.83 -7.20
CA LEU A 19 -1.64 -17.85 -6.96
C LEU A 19 -0.47 -18.49 -6.21
N SER A 20 0.74 -18.32 -6.75
CA SER A 20 1.96 -18.66 -6.02
C SER A 20 2.18 -17.71 -4.85
N PHE A 21 2.45 -18.27 -3.67
CA PHE A 21 2.79 -17.50 -2.46
C PHE A 21 4.03 -16.62 -2.66
N PHE A 22 5.01 -17.12 -3.41
CA PHE A 22 6.23 -16.37 -3.73
C PHE A 22 5.94 -15.13 -4.58
N VAL A 23 5.04 -15.27 -5.58
CA VAL A 23 4.60 -14.14 -6.41
C VAL A 23 3.89 -13.08 -5.57
N LEU A 24 3.08 -13.48 -4.59
CA LEU A 24 2.42 -12.55 -3.67
C LEU A 24 3.44 -11.75 -2.85
N ILE A 25 4.45 -12.41 -2.26
CA ILE A 25 5.49 -11.72 -1.46
C ILE A 25 6.28 -10.74 -2.31
N ILE A 26 6.78 -11.16 -3.48
CA ILE A 26 7.54 -10.26 -4.37
C ILE A 26 6.69 -9.06 -4.76
N SER A 27 5.40 -9.29 -5.06
CA SER A 27 4.49 -8.20 -5.42
C SER A 27 4.33 -7.19 -4.29
N LEU A 28 4.21 -7.65 -3.04
CA LEU A 28 4.10 -6.78 -1.88
C LEU A 28 5.39 -6.01 -1.58
N VAL A 29 6.54 -6.66 -1.71
CA VAL A 29 7.85 -6.00 -1.59
C VAL A 29 8.02 -4.93 -2.67
N GLY A 30 7.68 -5.25 -3.92
CA GLY A 30 7.69 -4.32 -5.04
C GLY A 30 6.71 -3.15 -4.87
N ILE A 31 5.52 -3.40 -4.33
CA ILE A 31 4.55 -2.36 -3.97
C ILE A 31 5.13 -1.46 -2.87
N GLY A 32 5.77 -2.01 -1.86
CA GLY A 32 6.44 -1.23 -0.80
C GLY A 32 7.49 -0.30 -1.38
N ALA A 33 8.39 -0.82 -2.23
CA ALA A 33 9.40 -0.03 -2.94
C ALA A 33 8.78 1.07 -3.80
N PHE A 34 7.72 0.74 -4.54
CA PHE A 34 7.01 1.68 -5.40
C PHE A 34 6.37 2.81 -4.60
N ILE A 35 5.66 2.49 -3.51
CA ILE A 35 5.05 3.50 -2.62
C ILE A 35 6.13 4.40 -2.04
N GLY A 36 7.22 3.83 -1.51
CA GLY A 36 8.31 4.61 -0.93
C GLY A 36 8.99 5.53 -1.95
N ALA A 37 9.20 5.05 -3.18
CA ALA A 37 9.76 5.86 -4.26
C ALA A 37 8.88 7.07 -4.61
N THR A 38 7.59 6.86 -4.79
CA THR A 38 6.66 7.91 -5.25
C THR A 38 6.34 8.91 -4.15
N THR A 39 6.16 8.46 -2.89
CA THR A 39 5.90 9.37 -1.77
C THR A 39 7.12 10.23 -1.48
N ASN A 40 8.33 9.67 -1.51
CA ASN A 40 9.54 10.45 -1.29
C ASN A 40 9.99 11.28 -2.50
N LEU A 41 9.60 10.91 -3.73
CA LEU A 41 9.68 11.82 -4.88
C LEU A 41 8.87 13.09 -4.60
N ILE A 42 7.60 12.93 -4.22
CA ILE A 42 6.73 14.07 -3.94
C ILE A 42 7.28 14.87 -2.76
N ASN A 43 7.63 14.20 -1.67
CA ASN A 43 8.15 14.87 -0.48
C ASN A 43 9.47 15.62 -0.75
N GLY A 44 10.38 15.02 -1.51
CA GLY A 44 11.64 15.66 -1.90
C GLY A 44 11.43 16.91 -2.75
N ILE A 45 10.43 16.90 -3.64
CA ILE A 45 10.03 18.09 -4.42
C ILE A 45 9.36 19.13 -3.53
N VAL A 46 8.51 18.72 -2.59
CA VAL A 46 7.75 19.64 -1.73
C VAL A 46 8.66 20.34 -0.72
N SER A 47 9.59 19.62 -0.10
CA SER A 47 10.51 20.20 0.88
C SER A 47 11.84 19.44 0.92
N GLU A 48 12.83 19.89 0.14
CA GLU A 48 14.21 19.43 0.33
C GLU A 48 14.72 19.79 1.73
N GLU A 49 14.32 20.96 2.24
CA GLU A 49 14.71 21.46 3.57
C GLU A 49 14.41 20.44 4.67
N TYR A 50 13.29 19.73 4.59
CA TYR A 50 12.99 18.64 5.51
C TYR A 50 14.10 17.59 5.55
N PHE A 51 14.53 17.10 4.39
CA PHE A 51 15.58 16.08 4.32
C PHE A 51 16.94 16.65 4.73
N ARG A 52 17.24 17.92 4.41
CA ARG A 52 18.48 18.58 4.87
C ARG A 52 18.53 18.63 6.40
N GLN A 53 17.44 19.06 7.04
CA GLN A 53 17.37 19.21 8.50
C GLN A 53 17.35 17.85 9.22
N ILE A 54 16.53 16.90 8.75
CA ILE A 54 16.34 15.62 9.44
C ILE A 54 17.49 14.65 9.16
N MET A 55 17.97 14.58 7.92
CA MET A 55 19.01 13.63 7.51
C MET A 55 20.42 14.21 7.55
N GLY A 56 20.56 15.52 7.76
CA GLY A 56 21.86 16.22 7.70
C GLY A 56 22.45 16.21 6.29
N TRP A 57 21.63 16.10 5.26
CA TRP A 57 22.08 16.05 3.88
C TRP A 57 22.43 17.45 3.37
N ASP A 58 23.68 17.65 2.99
CA ASP A 58 24.15 18.91 2.40
C ASP A 58 24.83 18.67 1.05
N PHE A 59 24.01 18.43 0.03
CA PHE A 59 24.45 18.25 -1.35
C PHE A 59 23.33 18.64 -2.34
N ASP A 60 23.67 18.74 -3.62
CA ASP A 60 22.71 19.04 -4.68
C ASP A 60 21.87 17.82 -5.07
N GLY A 61 20.57 18.04 -5.32
CA GLY A 61 19.67 16.96 -5.74
C GLY A 61 19.23 16.05 -4.59
N VAL A 62 19.00 16.62 -3.41
CA VAL A 62 18.42 15.95 -2.22
C VAL A 62 17.16 15.15 -2.57
N TRP A 63 16.31 15.68 -3.46
CA TRP A 63 15.12 14.97 -3.91
C TRP A 63 15.41 13.60 -4.55
N LYS A 64 16.55 13.43 -5.24
CA LYS A 64 16.95 12.12 -5.82
C LYS A 64 17.36 11.13 -4.73
N ALA A 65 18.10 11.61 -3.73
CA ALA A 65 18.46 10.80 -2.57
C ALA A 65 17.22 10.41 -1.75
N ALA A 66 16.24 11.30 -1.62
CA ALA A 66 14.96 11.00 -0.99
C ALA A 66 14.23 9.85 -1.69
N ILE A 67 14.22 9.79 -3.03
CA ILE A 67 13.63 8.66 -3.78
C ILE A 67 14.34 7.35 -3.43
N LEU A 68 15.68 7.34 -3.45
CA LEU A 68 16.46 6.13 -3.15
C LEU A 68 16.24 5.66 -1.71
N GLN A 69 16.20 6.60 -0.76
CA GLN A 69 15.85 6.33 0.63
C GLN A 69 14.43 5.74 0.73
N GLY A 70 13.48 6.32 0.01
CA GLY A 70 12.11 5.82 -0.05
C GLY A 70 12.00 4.41 -0.63
N ILE A 71 12.74 4.11 -1.70
CA ILE A 71 12.83 2.75 -2.25
C ILE A 71 13.36 1.80 -1.18
N PHE A 72 14.45 2.16 -0.50
CA PHE A 72 15.07 1.32 0.51
C PHE A 72 14.14 1.04 1.71
N GLU A 73 13.57 2.08 2.31
CA GLU A 73 12.59 1.95 3.39
C GLU A 73 11.35 1.19 2.93
N GLY A 74 10.86 1.49 1.73
CA GLY A 74 9.73 0.82 1.10
C GLY A 74 9.96 -0.68 0.90
N LEU A 75 11.17 -1.09 0.52
CA LEU A 75 11.55 -2.50 0.44
C LEU A 75 11.51 -3.18 1.80
N ILE A 76 12.05 -2.53 2.84
CA ILE A 76 12.04 -3.05 4.22
C ILE A 76 10.60 -3.21 4.72
N TYR A 77 9.77 -2.16 4.59
CA TYR A 77 8.37 -2.20 5.02
C TYR A 77 7.55 -3.19 4.18
N GLY A 78 7.78 -3.23 2.86
CA GLY A 78 7.16 -4.20 1.96
C GLY A 78 7.50 -5.65 2.35
N PHE A 79 8.73 -5.91 2.79
CA PHE A 79 9.13 -7.22 3.29
C PHE A 79 8.44 -7.56 4.61
N ILE A 80 8.50 -6.65 5.61
CA ILE A 80 7.94 -6.90 6.95
C ILE A 80 6.41 -6.98 6.90
N PHE A 81 5.75 -5.91 6.45
CA PHE A 81 4.29 -5.83 6.43
C PHE A 81 3.68 -6.74 5.37
N GLY A 82 4.34 -6.87 4.20
CA GLY A 82 3.94 -7.80 3.16
C GLY A 82 4.04 -9.25 3.62
N GLY A 83 5.06 -9.61 4.41
CA GLY A 83 5.16 -10.94 5.02
C GLY A 83 3.99 -11.25 5.96
N ILE A 84 3.69 -10.33 6.88
CA ILE A 84 2.56 -10.46 7.82
C ILE A 84 1.23 -10.60 7.06
N PHE A 85 0.99 -9.73 6.09
CA PHE A 85 -0.21 -9.79 5.26
C PHE A 85 -0.30 -11.09 4.46
N SER A 86 0.80 -11.53 3.84
CA SER A 86 0.82 -12.75 3.03
C SER A 86 0.47 -13.99 3.85
N ILE A 87 0.97 -14.09 5.08
CA ILE A 87 0.63 -15.20 5.99
C ILE A 87 -0.87 -15.19 6.31
N GLY A 88 -1.42 -14.03 6.67
CA GLY A 88 -2.85 -13.89 6.95
C GLY A 88 -3.73 -14.18 5.72
N PHE A 89 -3.32 -13.67 4.57
CA PHE A 89 -3.98 -13.88 3.28
C PHE A 89 -3.99 -15.38 2.91
N ALA A 90 -2.85 -16.06 3.05
CA ALA A 90 -2.73 -17.49 2.81
C ALA A 90 -3.61 -18.31 3.76
N ARG A 91 -3.69 -17.94 5.05
CA ARG A 91 -4.58 -18.60 6.02
C ARG A 91 -6.05 -18.45 5.66
N ILE A 92 -6.48 -17.26 5.23
CA ILE A 92 -7.88 -16.98 4.86
C ILE A 92 -8.26 -17.74 3.59
N THR A 93 -7.41 -17.64 2.56
CA THR A 93 -7.73 -18.09 1.19
C THR A 93 -7.27 -19.52 0.91
N ARG A 94 -6.44 -20.10 1.78
CA ARG A 94 -5.71 -21.36 1.55
C ARG A 94 -4.92 -21.36 0.24
N MET A 95 -4.52 -20.18 -0.24
CA MET A 95 -3.90 -19.95 -1.55
C MET A 95 -4.73 -20.45 -2.76
N ASN A 96 -6.01 -20.76 -2.57
CA ASN A 96 -6.91 -21.18 -3.65
C ASN A 96 -7.63 -19.97 -4.29
N VAL A 97 -6.84 -18.98 -4.70
CA VAL A 97 -7.32 -17.73 -5.28
C VAL A 97 -6.61 -17.44 -6.59
N SER A 98 -7.30 -16.75 -7.49
CA SER A 98 -6.72 -16.25 -8.72
C SER A 98 -5.90 -14.98 -8.46
N TRP A 99 -4.94 -14.70 -9.35
CA TRP A 99 -4.19 -13.45 -9.34
C TRP A 99 -5.08 -12.21 -9.39
N SER A 100 -6.18 -12.24 -10.15
CA SER A 100 -7.13 -11.12 -10.23
C SER A 100 -7.70 -10.76 -8.87
N PHE A 101 -8.05 -11.75 -8.04
CA PHE A 101 -8.58 -11.52 -6.70
C PHE A 101 -7.51 -10.89 -5.79
N ALA A 102 -6.28 -11.42 -5.83
CA ALA A 102 -5.18 -10.89 -5.03
C ALA A 102 -4.83 -9.45 -5.46
N LYS A 103 -4.69 -9.20 -6.76
CA LYS A 103 -4.42 -7.87 -7.32
C LYS A 103 -5.45 -6.84 -6.86
N GLU A 104 -6.73 -7.20 -6.84
CA GLU A 104 -7.79 -6.32 -6.34
C GLU A 104 -7.57 -5.92 -4.87
N GLN A 105 -7.21 -6.87 -3.99
CA GLN A 105 -6.91 -6.57 -2.59
C GLN A 105 -5.64 -5.72 -2.44
N LEU A 106 -4.59 -6.03 -3.20
CA LEU A 106 -3.34 -5.27 -3.20
C LEU A 106 -3.54 -3.82 -3.63
N GLN A 107 -4.36 -3.58 -4.67
CA GLN A 107 -4.71 -2.23 -5.12
C GLN A 107 -5.43 -1.44 -4.01
N LYS A 108 -6.38 -2.08 -3.31
CA LYS A 108 -7.13 -1.43 -2.23
C LYS A 108 -6.26 -1.08 -1.02
N ILE A 109 -5.33 -1.97 -0.67
CA ILE A 109 -4.32 -1.71 0.38
C ILE A 109 -3.42 -0.54 -0.03
N THR A 110 -2.94 -0.55 -1.27
CA THR A 110 -2.09 0.52 -1.82
C THR A 110 -2.79 1.88 -1.75
N LEU A 111 -4.03 1.97 -2.22
CA LEU A 111 -4.83 3.20 -2.17
C LEU A 111 -5.09 3.66 -0.73
N PHE A 112 -5.32 2.72 0.19
CA PHE A 112 -5.51 3.04 1.61
C PHE A 112 -4.24 3.66 2.22
N ILE A 113 -3.06 3.13 1.90
CA ILE A 113 -1.78 3.69 2.37
C ILE A 113 -1.59 5.12 1.86
N TYR A 114 -1.83 5.38 0.57
CA TYR A 114 -1.76 6.74 0.01
C TYR A 114 -2.78 7.69 0.66
N ALA A 115 -3.98 7.21 1.00
CA ALA A 115 -4.96 8.02 1.72
C ALA A 115 -4.43 8.40 3.12
N CYS A 116 -3.86 7.44 3.86
CA CYS A 116 -3.25 7.72 5.17
C CYS A 116 -2.05 8.67 5.07
N TRP A 117 -1.19 8.51 4.06
CA TRP A 117 -0.09 9.43 3.76
C TRP A 117 -0.59 10.86 3.52
N ALA A 118 -1.59 11.04 2.66
CA ALA A 118 -2.15 12.35 2.37
C ALA A 118 -2.85 12.98 3.59
N ILE A 119 -3.61 12.18 4.34
CA ILE A 119 -4.27 12.62 5.59
C ILE A 119 -3.22 13.05 6.62
N GLY A 120 -2.15 12.28 6.81
CA GLY A 120 -1.06 12.63 7.72
C GLY A 120 -0.39 13.96 7.35
N GLY A 121 -0.12 14.18 6.06
CA GLY A 121 0.42 15.44 5.57
C GLY A 121 -0.53 16.62 5.84
N GLY A 122 -1.82 16.46 5.50
CA GLY A 122 -2.84 17.50 5.74
C GLY A 122 -3.02 17.84 7.22
N LEU A 123 -3.07 16.82 8.09
CA LEU A 123 -3.18 17.03 9.54
C LEU A 123 -1.96 17.76 10.11
N SER A 124 -0.76 17.42 9.67
CA SER A 124 0.46 18.10 10.11
C SER A 124 0.50 19.56 9.65
N ILE A 125 0.05 19.86 8.42
CA ILE A 125 -0.13 21.26 7.98
C ILE A 125 -1.07 22.00 8.94
N LEU A 126 -2.25 21.44 9.22
CA LEU A 126 -3.23 22.06 10.10
C LEU A 126 -2.64 22.32 11.51
N LEU A 127 -1.95 21.32 12.07
CA LEU A 127 -1.30 21.44 13.37
C LEU A 127 -0.20 22.51 13.36
N SER A 128 0.59 22.61 12.28
CA SER A 128 1.66 23.60 12.17
C SER A 128 1.17 25.04 12.16
N ILE A 129 -0.08 25.26 11.74
CA ILE A 129 -0.72 26.58 11.66
C ILE A 129 -1.49 26.89 12.96
N ILE A 130 -2.35 25.97 13.41
CA ILE A 130 -3.26 26.19 14.54
C ILE A 130 -2.51 26.12 15.87
N MET A 131 -1.54 25.22 15.98
CA MET A 131 -0.80 24.93 17.22
C MET A 131 0.71 25.12 17.03
N SER A 132 1.11 26.16 16.30
CA SER A 132 2.51 26.43 15.91
C SER A 132 3.50 26.34 17.07
N GLY A 133 3.15 26.87 18.25
CA GLY A 133 4.01 26.85 19.43
C GLY A 133 4.25 25.45 20.02
N GLU A 134 3.29 24.53 19.91
CA GLU A 134 3.49 23.12 20.31
C GLU A 134 4.14 22.32 19.18
N TYR A 135 3.80 22.65 17.93
CA TYR A 135 4.38 22.03 16.75
C TYR A 135 5.92 22.15 16.76
N ASP A 136 6.45 23.34 17.07
CA ASP A 136 7.89 23.60 17.09
C ASP A 136 8.65 22.85 18.18
N LYS A 137 7.95 22.40 19.24
CA LYS A 137 8.55 21.57 20.29
C LYS A 137 8.67 20.10 19.87
N ILE A 138 7.80 19.66 18.97
CA ILE A 138 7.69 18.25 18.54
C ILE A 138 8.46 18.03 17.24
N VAL A 139 8.37 18.98 16.31
CA VAL A 139 8.94 18.87 14.97
C VAL A 139 10.24 19.64 14.89
N TYR A 140 11.33 18.89 14.96
CA TYR A 140 12.68 19.40 14.86
C TYR A 140 12.91 20.19 13.56
N GLY A 141 13.58 21.33 13.64
CA GLY A 141 14.04 22.10 12.48
C GLY A 141 12.95 22.77 11.65
N ALA A 142 11.70 22.84 12.15
CA ALA A 142 10.60 23.46 11.40
C ALA A 142 10.88 24.96 11.11
N PRO A 143 10.78 25.41 9.85
CA PRO A 143 10.98 26.81 9.50
C PRO A 143 10.02 27.76 10.24
N SER A 144 10.49 28.97 10.56
CA SER A 144 9.64 30.01 11.19
C SER A 144 8.68 30.66 10.18
N ALA A 145 9.09 30.77 8.92
CA ALA A 145 8.25 31.33 7.86
C ALA A 145 7.12 30.37 7.46
N ILE A 146 5.92 30.92 7.22
CA ILE A 146 4.69 30.14 7.02
C ILE A 146 4.74 29.20 5.80
N ILE A 147 5.21 29.69 4.66
CA ILE A 147 5.22 28.89 3.42
C ILE A 147 6.20 27.72 3.50
N PRO A 148 7.48 27.91 3.87
CA PRO A 148 8.39 26.79 4.09
C PRO A 148 7.93 25.83 5.18
N ARG A 149 7.28 26.36 6.24
CA ARG A 149 6.70 25.54 7.31
C ARG A 149 5.61 24.61 6.81
N ILE A 150 4.70 25.09 5.97
CA ILE A 150 3.62 24.25 5.41
C ILE A 150 4.21 23.08 4.61
N SER A 151 5.19 23.36 3.75
CA SER A 151 5.87 22.31 2.98
C SER A 151 6.62 21.33 3.88
N TYR A 152 7.35 21.83 4.88
CA TYR A 152 8.05 21.00 5.86
C TYR A 152 7.07 20.11 6.63
N ALA A 153 5.95 20.69 7.06
CA ALA A 153 4.92 20.00 7.82
C ALA A 153 4.21 18.93 7.01
N TRP A 154 3.94 19.20 5.72
CA TRP A 154 3.42 18.19 4.80
C TRP A 154 4.32 16.95 4.78
N VAL A 155 5.63 17.14 4.58
CA VAL A 155 6.58 16.03 4.50
C VAL A 155 6.63 15.27 5.81
N ALA A 156 6.82 15.98 6.94
CA ALA A 156 6.86 15.38 8.27
C ALA A 156 5.61 14.53 8.56
N GLY A 157 4.43 15.11 8.34
CA GLY A 157 3.15 14.44 8.60
C GLY A 157 2.86 13.28 7.67
N SER A 158 3.20 13.44 6.39
CA SER A 158 2.88 12.44 5.37
C SER A 158 3.73 11.18 5.54
N ILE A 159 5.00 11.30 5.93
CA ILE A 159 5.86 10.15 6.28
C ILE A 159 5.23 9.35 7.43
N TRP A 160 4.87 10.00 8.53
CA TRP A 160 4.19 9.34 9.66
C TRP A 160 2.85 8.73 9.26
N GLY A 161 2.05 9.45 8.46
CA GLY A 161 0.79 8.96 7.92
C GLY A 161 0.95 7.71 7.06
N GLY A 162 1.99 7.67 6.22
CA GLY A 162 2.34 6.51 5.40
C GLY A 162 2.77 5.30 6.24
N THR A 163 3.63 5.50 7.24
CA THR A 163 4.12 4.44 8.13
C THR A 163 3.00 3.82 8.97
N ILE A 164 2.20 4.66 9.64
CA ILE A 164 1.05 4.21 10.42
C ILE A 164 -0.01 3.59 9.50
N GLY A 165 -0.24 4.22 8.34
CA GLY A 165 -1.13 3.71 7.31
C GLY A 165 -0.73 2.31 6.84
N GLY A 166 0.57 2.06 6.64
CA GLY A 166 1.14 0.75 6.32
C GLY A 166 0.75 -0.31 7.36
N LEU A 167 0.93 -0.02 8.65
CA LEU A 167 0.54 -0.92 9.74
C LEU A 167 -0.97 -1.21 9.76
N ILE A 168 -1.80 -0.15 9.72
CA ILE A 168 -3.27 -0.27 9.75
C ILE A 168 -3.78 -1.00 8.49
N SER A 169 -3.12 -0.82 7.35
CA SER A 169 -3.50 -1.44 6.08
C SER A 169 -3.43 -2.97 6.13
N ILE A 170 -2.59 -3.55 6.99
CA ILE A 170 -2.54 -5.01 7.19
C ILE A 170 -3.88 -5.50 7.74
N VAL A 171 -4.36 -4.87 8.82
CA VAL A 171 -5.63 -5.24 9.46
C VAL A 171 -6.80 -5.01 8.50
N PHE A 172 -6.84 -3.82 7.88
CA PHE A 172 -7.84 -3.48 6.88
C PHE A 172 -7.87 -4.49 5.72
N GLY A 173 -6.70 -4.81 5.16
CA GLY A 173 -6.54 -5.75 4.06
C GLY A 173 -6.99 -7.16 4.42
N LEU A 174 -6.64 -7.66 5.60
CA LEU A 174 -7.04 -9.00 6.06
C LEU A 174 -8.55 -9.09 6.32
N VAL A 175 -9.13 -8.11 6.99
CA VAL A 175 -10.59 -8.04 7.22
C VAL A 175 -11.33 -8.02 5.89
N ARG A 176 -10.84 -7.22 4.94
CA ARG A 176 -11.45 -7.13 3.61
C ARG A 176 -11.31 -8.43 2.83
N THR A 177 -10.11 -9.01 2.80
CA THR A 177 -9.85 -10.30 2.15
C THR A 177 -10.79 -11.37 2.67
N ASN A 178 -10.97 -11.46 3.99
CA ASN A 178 -11.87 -12.43 4.61
C ASN A 178 -13.33 -12.23 4.17
N ARG A 179 -13.81 -10.99 4.11
CA ARG A 179 -15.18 -10.68 3.63
C ARG A 179 -15.35 -11.06 2.17
N SER A 180 -14.49 -10.53 1.29
CA SER A 180 -14.55 -10.79 -0.15
C SER A 180 -14.36 -12.28 -0.50
N TRP A 181 -13.58 -13.02 0.31
CA TRP A 181 -13.42 -14.46 0.12
C TRP A 181 -14.70 -15.25 0.46
N LYS A 182 -15.37 -14.90 1.57
CA LYS A 182 -16.67 -15.50 1.93
C LYS A 182 -17.73 -15.25 0.85
N ASP A 183 -17.79 -14.02 0.33
CA ASP A 183 -18.72 -13.66 -0.74
C ASP A 183 -18.44 -14.48 -2.02
N ASN A 184 -17.15 -14.67 -2.36
CA ASN A 184 -16.77 -15.49 -3.52
C ASN A 184 -17.17 -16.96 -3.37
N LEU A 185 -17.04 -17.53 -2.16
CA LEU A 185 -17.46 -18.90 -1.87
C LEU A 185 -18.98 -19.07 -1.95
N ALA A 186 -19.75 -18.10 -1.45
CA ALA A 186 -21.21 -18.12 -1.53
C ALA A 186 -21.68 -18.14 -3.00
N MET A 187 -21.15 -17.24 -3.84
CA MET A 187 -21.50 -17.18 -5.27
C MET A 187 -21.16 -18.47 -6.02
N ARG A 188 -20.04 -19.13 -5.69
CA ARG A 188 -19.69 -20.43 -6.30
C ARG A 188 -20.69 -21.51 -5.92
N ASN A 189 -21.11 -21.58 -4.67
CA ASN A 189 -22.05 -22.59 -4.20
C ASN A 189 -23.44 -22.42 -4.84
N ASP A 190 -23.89 -21.18 -5.04
CA ASP A 190 -25.19 -20.90 -5.69
C ASP A 190 -25.17 -21.23 -7.19
N GLY A 191 -24.07 -20.90 -7.89
CA GLY A 191 -23.90 -21.25 -9.29
C GLY A 191 -23.81 -22.77 -9.53
N VAL A 192 -23.25 -23.53 -8.58
CA VAL A 192 -23.23 -25.00 -8.64
C VAL A 192 -24.66 -25.56 -8.47
N LYS A 193 -25.43 -25.05 -7.50
CA LYS A 193 -26.83 -25.48 -7.29
C LYS A 193 -27.70 -25.28 -8.52
N GLN A 194 -27.58 -24.13 -9.20
CA GLN A 194 -28.36 -23.83 -10.41
C GLN A 194 -28.00 -24.72 -11.62
N ARG A 195 -26.79 -25.26 -11.69
CA ARG A 195 -26.38 -26.19 -12.76
C ARG A 195 -26.79 -27.65 -12.48
N SER A 196 -27.06 -27.97 -11.21
CA SER A 196 -27.49 -29.31 -10.79
C SER A 196 -29.02 -29.51 -10.76
N SER A 197 -29.79 -28.44 -11.01
CA SER A 197 -31.26 -28.44 -11.12
C SER A 197 -31.70 -28.34 -12.57
#